data_AF-A0A934TDR9-F1
#
_entry.id   AF-A0A934TDR9-F1
#
_cell.length_a   1.000
_cell.length_b   1.000
_cell.length_c   1.000
_cell.angle_alpha   90.00
_cell.angle_beta   90.00
_cell.angle_gamma   90.00
#
_symmetry.space_group_name_H-M   'P 1'
#
loop_
_entity.id
_entity.type
_entity.pdbx_description
1 polymer ?
#
loop_
_entity_poly.entity_id
_entity_poly.type
_entity_poly.pdbx_seq_one_letter_code
_entity_poly.pdbx_strand_id
1 'polypeptide(L)'
;MGKYNFKDVYYTYNGDNPETVLSYSTLFYSLVGVGSGRSRERPGNGSAVYSLGNKTANIFGTGYFKLNLKSGGANNDNINIIGTGIKDTTFSNEIVGSTWKPSGNKNWYIKDATIQDLIITTTSNGDNSIFNFKNCEIVSFSIGTYVVVSFTNCLMRTGNGGSANSYVGINIADLYGNLNLYDKCKIVIPVSSITGTLSNNRFAFNDCEYKIGNEPEYLPLNGDTESELRNDFISRCTAQGIIVPNVKNVDKSLPLDKWVFAKKSAKEGLVIKDSIIHNFEKYSNASFGYSNFRGDLIPITSDSNIPGSFSPFNPADKAIVANDIISLNEAIDPSQKNIVFTDSKIIWLEGKHQLKTLDIIHNLPMIYGLGLDATNALSSMPMPKDSIEEGKTYLVRSSDKQNATVVYNDLTYNTSLLARNNVFRGVIGKSSFTGSDNVEVYEILDEVLYQTIQLRIVNQIPSEEIVSGSLQPDYWYFVDYKDSAKKDGKIIYNGVSYGATDSFVAKSGLLTYTPHENLRLRRCWHKEFEFKDGISDYDFWLKEQKPEWIDVLPEDPRCLMKNNSNVTIEMQRGSDGKYIASGHPDFYNSIIGYSGVKLPGYPIKGAYMQIRLVISTLNPM
;
A
#
# COMPACT_ATOMS: atom_id res chain seq x y z
N MET A 1 -23.96 15.58 -2.32
CA MET A 1 -22.82 14.65 -2.38
C MET A 1 -22.88 13.88 -3.69
N GLY A 2 -21.72 13.70 -4.35
CA GLY A 2 -21.59 13.18 -5.71
C GLY A 2 -22.09 11.75 -5.90
N LYS A 3 -22.69 11.46 -7.07
CA LYS A 3 -23.30 10.18 -7.43
C LYS A 3 -22.28 9.03 -7.60
N TYR A 4 -21.01 9.36 -7.84
CA TYR A 4 -19.94 8.37 -7.91
C TYR A 4 -18.66 8.85 -7.23
N ASN A 5 -17.89 7.92 -6.67
CA ASN A 5 -16.55 8.16 -6.14
C ASN A 5 -15.58 7.11 -6.71
N PHE A 6 -14.31 7.21 -6.37
CA PHE A 6 -13.24 6.31 -6.82
C PHE A 6 -13.52 4.82 -6.58
N LYS A 7 -14.39 4.52 -5.63
CA LYS A 7 -14.86 3.17 -5.31
C LYS A 7 -15.65 2.60 -6.50
N ASP A 8 -16.25 3.42 -7.36
CA ASP A 8 -16.97 2.97 -8.57
C ASP A 8 -16.07 2.54 -9.73
N VAL A 9 -14.74 2.45 -9.55
CA VAL A 9 -13.83 1.78 -10.50
C VAL A 9 -13.65 0.30 -10.09
N TYR A 10 -14.75 -0.44 -9.95
CA TYR A 10 -14.66 -1.88 -9.71
C TYR A 10 -14.24 -2.60 -10.99
N TYR A 11 -12.95 -2.89 -11.12
CA TYR A 11 -12.49 -3.94 -12.02
C TYR A 11 -12.99 -5.27 -11.47
N THR A 12 -13.80 -6.02 -12.23
CA THR A 12 -14.17 -7.40 -11.86
C THR A 12 -12.90 -8.23 -11.59
N TYR A 13 -13.03 -9.43 -11.03
CA TYR A 13 -11.90 -10.37 -10.91
C TYR A 13 -11.06 -10.51 -12.21
N ASN A 14 -11.71 -10.37 -13.37
CA ASN A 14 -11.10 -10.44 -14.70
C ASN A 14 -10.59 -9.09 -15.25
N GLY A 15 -10.84 -7.96 -14.58
CA GLY A 15 -10.45 -6.64 -15.06
C GLY A 15 -11.51 -5.92 -15.89
N ASP A 16 -12.79 -6.33 -15.84
CA ASP A 16 -13.84 -5.74 -16.66
C ASP A 16 -14.24 -4.33 -16.19
N ASN A 17 -14.82 -3.54 -17.11
CA ASN A 17 -15.36 -2.20 -16.85
C ASN A 17 -16.34 -2.21 -15.66
N PRO A 18 -16.29 -1.20 -14.76
CA PRO A 18 -17.26 -1.02 -13.68
C PRO A 18 -18.73 -1.08 -14.07
N GLU A 19 -19.08 -0.71 -15.31
CA GLU A 19 -20.44 -0.87 -15.85
C GLU A 19 -20.92 -2.34 -15.86
N THR A 20 -19.99 -3.29 -15.93
CA THR A 20 -20.25 -4.73 -15.80
C THR A 20 -20.62 -5.11 -14.37
N VAL A 21 -20.00 -4.45 -13.37
CA VAL A 21 -20.30 -4.64 -11.94
C VAL A 21 -21.64 -4.01 -11.56
N LEU A 22 -22.05 -2.93 -12.26
CA LEU A 22 -23.40 -2.35 -12.10
C LEU A 22 -24.54 -3.30 -12.54
N SER A 23 -24.23 -4.36 -13.28
CA SER A 23 -25.19 -5.45 -13.56
C SER A 23 -25.34 -6.44 -12.40
N TYR A 24 -24.49 -6.36 -11.37
CA TYR A 24 -24.52 -7.24 -10.20
C TYR A 24 -25.31 -6.59 -9.06
N SER A 25 -25.77 -7.42 -8.12
CA SER A 25 -26.23 -6.90 -6.83
C SER A 25 -25.01 -6.49 -6.01
N THR A 26 -24.80 -5.19 -5.79
CA THR A 26 -23.62 -4.64 -5.10
C THR A 26 -23.95 -4.23 -3.66
N LEU A 27 -23.13 -4.66 -2.71
CA LEU A 27 -23.28 -4.39 -1.27
C LEU A 27 -22.00 -3.78 -0.71
N PHE A 28 -22.15 -2.78 0.16
CA PHE A 28 -21.04 -2.01 0.74
C PHE A 28 -20.89 -2.27 2.24
N TYR A 29 -19.63 -2.41 2.68
CA TYR A 29 -19.27 -2.74 4.05
C TYR A 29 -18.17 -1.84 4.61
N SER A 30 -18.25 -1.58 5.92
CA SER A 30 -17.24 -0.85 6.69
C SER A 30 -17.10 -1.35 8.12
N LEU A 31 -15.99 -0.98 8.78
CA LEU A 31 -15.71 -1.41 10.16
C LEU A 31 -16.76 -0.96 11.16
N VAL A 32 -17.22 0.27 10.98
CA VAL A 32 -18.15 0.97 11.88
C VAL A 32 -19.62 0.79 11.45
N GLY A 33 -19.89 -0.13 10.52
CA GLY A 33 -21.15 -0.24 9.78
C GLY A 33 -22.41 -0.05 10.64
N VAL A 34 -23.37 0.70 10.10
CA VAL A 34 -24.43 1.38 10.88
C VAL A 34 -25.85 0.90 10.58
N GLY A 35 -26.02 -0.15 9.76
CA GLY A 35 -27.36 -0.68 9.48
C GLY A 35 -27.42 -1.90 8.58
N SER A 36 -28.64 -2.36 8.33
CA SER A 36 -28.95 -3.50 7.46
C SER A 36 -28.99 -3.16 5.95
N GLY A 37 -28.96 -1.87 5.61
CA GLY A 37 -29.18 -1.37 4.25
C GLY A 37 -28.06 -1.63 3.25
N ARG A 38 -26.81 -1.78 3.71
CA ARG A 38 -25.62 -2.14 2.89
C ARG A 38 -25.46 -1.32 1.62
N SER A 39 -25.90 -0.06 1.66
CA SER A 39 -25.70 0.91 0.58
C SER A 39 -24.42 1.70 0.83
N ARG A 40 -24.00 2.48 -0.16
CA ARG A 40 -22.87 3.41 -0.03
C ARG A 40 -23.03 4.34 1.18
N GLU A 41 -24.22 4.91 1.36
CA GLU A 41 -24.52 5.88 2.40
C GLU A 41 -24.85 5.21 3.74
N ARG A 42 -25.10 3.90 3.76
CA ARG A 42 -25.45 3.11 4.94
C ARG A 42 -24.73 1.76 4.88
N PRO A 43 -23.39 1.75 4.94
CA PRO A 43 -22.63 0.50 4.82
C PRO A 43 -22.98 -0.42 5.98
N GLY A 44 -23.07 -1.71 5.68
CA GLY A 44 -23.28 -2.73 6.68
C GLY A 44 -22.00 -3.03 7.44
N ASN A 45 -22.14 -3.58 8.65
CA ASN A 45 -20.98 -4.17 9.33
C ASN A 45 -20.56 -5.44 8.57
N GLY A 46 -19.28 -5.57 8.25
CA GLY A 46 -18.73 -6.64 7.42
C GLY A 46 -18.62 -8.01 8.10
N SER A 47 -19.50 -8.36 9.05
CA SER A 47 -19.42 -9.62 9.81
C SER A 47 -19.93 -10.86 9.05
N ALA A 48 -20.67 -10.67 7.95
CA ALA A 48 -21.21 -11.75 7.12
C ALA A 48 -21.46 -11.32 5.67
N VAL A 49 -21.04 -12.14 4.72
CA VAL A 49 -21.22 -11.93 3.28
C VAL A 49 -22.51 -12.59 2.81
N TYR A 50 -23.26 -11.85 1.99
CA TYR A 50 -24.57 -12.27 1.51
C TYR A 50 -24.50 -12.43 0.00
N SER A 51 -25.19 -13.46 -0.50
CA SER A 51 -25.52 -13.60 -1.92
C SER A 51 -26.96 -13.11 -2.10
N LEU A 52 -27.18 -12.14 -2.97
CA LEU A 52 -28.51 -11.64 -3.33
C LEU A 52 -29.02 -12.23 -4.66
N GLY A 53 -28.27 -13.16 -5.25
CA GLY A 53 -28.60 -13.84 -6.51
C GLY A 53 -27.35 -14.38 -7.21
N ASN A 54 -27.51 -14.82 -8.47
CA ASN A 54 -26.47 -15.51 -9.25
C ASN A 54 -25.15 -14.73 -9.43
N LYS A 55 -25.17 -13.39 -9.28
CA LYS A 55 -23.99 -12.52 -9.32
C LYS A 55 -24.09 -11.42 -8.27
N THR A 56 -23.20 -11.47 -7.27
CA THR A 56 -23.15 -10.49 -6.18
C THR A 56 -21.73 -9.91 -6.07
N ALA A 57 -21.63 -8.60 -5.83
CA ALA A 57 -20.38 -7.92 -5.50
C ALA A 57 -20.46 -7.37 -4.08
N ASN A 58 -19.56 -7.82 -3.21
CA ASN A 58 -19.41 -7.34 -1.85
C ASN A 58 -18.15 -6.50 -1.78
N ILE A 59 -18.32 -5.19 -1.54
CA ILE A 59 -17.25 -4.21 -1.52
C ILE A 59 -16.95 -3.83 -0.07
N PHE A 60 -15.70 -4.02 0.33
CA PHE A 60 -15.22 -3.72 1.66
C PHE A 60 -14.33 -2.47 1.59
N GLY A 61 -14.48 -1.58 2.57
CA GLY A 61 -13.53 -0.48 2.79
C GLY A 61 -12.22 -0.96 3.44
N THR A 62 -11.37 -0.01 3.80
CA THR A 62 -10.18 -0.26 4.63
C THR A 62 -10.59 -0.75 6.01
N GLY A 63 -9.82 -1.68 6.56
CA GLY A 63 -9.96 -2.15 7.92
C GLY A 63 -9.91 -3.66 8.07
N TYR A 64 -10.07 -4.08 9.33
CA TYR A 64 -10.15 -5.48 9.72
C TYR A 64 -11.58 -6.01 9.85
N PHE A 65 -11.99 -6.90 8.95
CA PHE A 65 -13.32 -7.50 8.95
C PHE A 65 -13.27 -8.97 9.37
N LYS A 66 -14.31 -9.41 10.08
CA LYS A 66 -14.53 -10.82 10.40
C LYS A 66 -15.49 -11.39 9.36
N LEU A 67 -15.00 -12.12 8.37
CA LEU A 67 -15.85 -12.64 7.30
C LEU A 67 -16.43 -14.00 7.67
N ASN A 68 -17.75 -14.12 7.62
CA ASN A 68 -18.42 -15.41 7.52
C ASN A 68 -19.10 -15.51 6.15
N LEU A 69 -18.59 -16.39 5.28
CA LEU A 69 -19.11 -16.57 3.93
C LEU A 69 -20.20 -17.64 3.93
N LYS A 70 -21.47 -17.25 3.81
CA LYS A 70 -22.59 -18.21 3.69
C LYS A 70 -23.21 -18.11 2.30
N SER A 71 -23.33 -19.24 1.60
CA SER A 71 -23.98 -19.26 0.28
C SER A 71 -25.49 -19.26 0.42
N GLY A 72 -26.18 -18.36 -0.29
CA GLY A 72 -27.63 -18.24 -0.30
C GLY A 72 -28.30 -19.17 -1.32
N GLY A 73 -28.22 -20.49 -1.14
CA GLY A 73 -29.14 -21.50 -1.72
C GLY A 73 -29.36 -21.60 -3.24
N ALA A 74 -28.87 -20.69 -4.08
CA ALA A 74 -29.07 -20.69 -5.53
C ALA A 74 -27.98 -21.49 -6.28
N ASN A 75 -28.34 -22.07 -7.43
CA ASN A 75 -27.43 -22.79 -8.31
C ASN A 75 -26.61 -21.78 -9.14
N ASN A 76 -25.28 -21.97 -9.24
CA ASN A 76 -24.35 -21.14 -10.06
C ASN A 76 -24.10 -19.70 -9.57
N ASP A 77 -23.89 -19.54 -8.26
CA ASP A 77 -23.51 -18.25 -7.67
C ASP A 77 -22.07 -17.84 -8.03
N ASN A 78 -21.91 -16.61 -8.51
CA ASN A 78 -20.63 -15.92 -8.62
C ASN A 78 -20.57 -14.79 -7.59
N ILE A 79 -19.79 -15.00 -6.54
CA ILE A 79 -19.69 -14.07 -5.42
C ILE A 79 -18.33 -13.39 -5.48
N ASN A 80 -18.34 -12.08 -5.70
CA ASN A 80 -17.15 -11.26 -5.69
C ASN A 80 -17.02 -10.60 -4.31
N ILE A 81 -15.84 -10.71 -3.72
CA ILE A 81 -15.45 -10.09 -2.46
C ILE A 81 -14.22 -9.26 -2.79
N ILE A 82 -14.40 -7.94 -2.78
CA ILE A 82 -13.41 -6.99 -3.27
C ILE A 82 -13.05 -6.07 -2.11
N GLY A 83 -11.79 -6.12 -1.69
CA GLY A 83 -11.21 -5.15 -0.77
C GLY A 83 -10.66 -3.93 -1.51
N THR A 84 -10.04 -3.05 -0.75
CA THR A 84 -9.43 -1.80 -1.23
C THR A 84 -7.96 -1.94 -1.57
N GLY A 85 -7.32 -3.05 -1.17
CA GLY A 85 -5.88 -3.28 -1.32
C GLY A 85 -5.37 -4.35 -0.36
N ILE A 86 -4.27 -5.00 -0.72
CA ILE A 86 -3.65 -6.09 0.06
C ILE A 86 -3.13 -5.67 1.44
N LYS A 87 -3.06 -4.37 1.73
CA LYS A 87 -2.59 -3.79 3.00
C LYS A 87 -3.70 -3.03 3.75
N ASP A 88 -4.82 -2.82 3.08
CA ASP A 88 -5.88 -1.90 3.52
C ASP A 88 -7.09 -2.66 4.03
N THR A 89 -7.56 -3.65 3.26
CA THR A 89 -8.65 -4.54 3.68
C THR A 89 -8.07 -5.85 4.18
N THR A 90 -8.27 -6.13 5.46
CA THR A 90 -7.90 -7.39 6.06
C THR A 90 -9.15 -8.20 6.42
N PHE A 91 -9.18 -9.45 5.99
CA PHE A 91 -10.19 -10.41 6.36
C PHE A 91 -9.62 -11.42 7.36
N SER A 92 -10.39 -11.68 8.41
CA SER A 92 -10.10 -12.69 9.41
C SER A 92 -11.25 -13.68 9.54
N ASN A 93 -10.89 -14.85 10.06
CA ASN A 93 -11.73 -16.00 10.36
C ASN A 93 -12.17 -16.91 9.21
N GLU A 94 -12.57 -18.09 9.66
CA GLU A 94 -13.11 -19.25 8.95
C GLU A 94 -14.06 -18.87 7.81
N ILE A 95 -13.59 -19.08 6.57
CA ILE A 95 -14.47 -19.18 5.40
C ILE A 95 -15.21 -20.53 5.51
N VAL A 96 -16.19 -20.61 6.39
CA VAL A 96 -17.05 -21.79 6.48
C VAL A 96 -17.94 -21.84 5.25
N GLY A 97 -17.52 -22.58 4.23
CA GLY A 97 -18.38 -22.97 3.13
C GLY A 97 -19.43 -23.99 3.57
N SER A 98 -20.31 -23.64 4.51
CA SER A 98 -21.46 -24.49 4.85
C SER A 98 -22.50 -24.34 3.74
N THR A 99 -22.45 -25.22 2.76
CA THR A 99 -23.47 -25.36 1.74
C THR A 99 -24.63 -26.16 2.33
N TRP A 100 -25.74 -25.48 2.60
CA TRP A 100 -26.93 -26.12 3.17
C TRP A 100 -27.73 -26.99 2.17
N LYS A 101 -27.30 -27.07 0.89
CA LYS A 101 -27.94 -27.90 -0.15
C LYS A 101 -26.94 -28.38 -1.22
N PRO A 102 -27.04 -29.65 -1.67
CA PRO A 102 -26.08 -30.32 -2.54
C PRO A 102 -26.33 -30.11 -4.06
N SER A 103 -26.55 -28.88 -4.52
CA SER A 103 -26.70 -28.66 -5.97
C SER A 103 -26.15 -27.31 -6.41
N GLY A 104 -25.15 -27.31 -7.30
CA GLY A 104 -24.64 -26.15 -8.02
C GLY A 104 -23.16 -25.84 -7.78
N ASN A 105 -22.45 -25.44 -8.84
CA ASN A 105 -21.07 -24.93 -8.73
C ASN A 105 -21.11 -23.52 -8.10
N LYS A 106 -20.23 -23.25 -7.15
CA LYS A 106 -20.11 -21.93 -6.50
C LYS A 106 -18.72 -21.37 -6.74
N ASN A 107 -18.66 -20.19 -7.35
CA ASN A 107 -17.41 -19.51 -7.63
C ASN A 107 -17.27 -18.30 -6.71
N TRP A 108 -16.26 -18.35 -5.86
CA TRP A 108 -15.87 -17.24 -5.01
C TRP A 108 -14.65 -16.56 -5.63
N TYR A 109 -14.75 -15.25 -5.80
CA TYR A 109 -13.69 -14.41 -6.33
C TYR A 109 -13.30 -13.41 -5.26
N ILE A 110 -12.15 -13.62 -4.63
CA ILE A 110 -11.62 -12.77 -3.57
C ILE A 110 -10.43 -12.01 -4.13
N LYS A 111 -10.43 -10.68 -3.96
CA LYS A 111 -9.42 -9.81 -4.57
C LYS A 111 -9.08 -8.61 -3.69
N ASP A 112 -7.83 -8.15 -3.81
CA ASP A 112 -7.32 -6.89 -3.27
C ASP A 112 -7.49 -6.81 -1.73
N ALA A 113 -7.04 -7.84 -1.02
CA ALA A 113 -7.16 -7.93 0.44
C ALA A 113 -6.06 -8.81 1.09
N THR A 114 -5.79 -8.57 2.37
CA THR A 114 -5.07 -9.53 3.24
C THR A 114 -6.04 -10.55 3.79
N ILE A 115 -5.69 -11.84 3.80
CA ILE A 115 -6.41 -12.91 4.46
C ILE A 115 -5.54 -13.43 5.60
N GLN A 116 -5.92 -13.14 6.85
CA GLN A 116 -5.16 -13.56 8.03
C GLN A 116 -5.24 -15.07 8.25
N ASP A 117 -6.46 -15.60 8.36
CA ASP A 117 -6.72 -17.01 8.60
C ASP A 117 -7.80 -17.53 7.66
N LEU A 118 -7.38 -18.21 6.60
CA LEU A 118 -8.27 -18.83 5.64
C LEU A 118 -8.55 -20.28 6.03
N ILE A 119 -9.68 -20.56 6.67
CA ILE A 119 -10.11 -21.95 6.88
C ILE A 119 -11.30 -22.20 5.96
N ILE A 120 -11.16 -23.11 5.01
CA ILE A 120 -12.26 -23.50 4.11
C ILE A 120 -12.69 -24.93 4.43
N THR A 121 -13.88 -25.10 4.98
CA THR A 121 -14.48 -26.42 5.23
C THR A 121 -15.80 -26.56 4.48
N THR A 122 -16.05 -27.71 3.87
CA THR A 122 -17.34 -28.07 3.28
C THR A 122 -18.01 -29.15 4.12
N THR A 123 -19.34 -29.11 4.23
CA THR A 123 -20.12 -30.02 5.07
C THR A 123 -20.76 -31.18 4.30
N SER A 124 -20.58 -31.25 2.97
CA SER A 124 -21.32 -32.18 2.09
C SER A 124 -20.46 -32.78 0.98
N ASN A 125 -20.50 -34.11 0.88
CA ASN A 125 -19.95 -34.89 -0.24
C ASN A 125 -20.80 -34.63 -1.50
N GLY A 126 -20.42 -33.64 -2.31
CA GLY A 126 -21.12 -33.32 -3.56
C GLY A 126 -21.03 -31.86 -4.02
N ASP A 127 -20.52 -30.96 -3.18
CA ASP A 127 -20.40 -29.54 -3.52
C ASP A 127 -19.01 -29.20 -4.09
N ASN A 128 -18.96 -28.79 -5.36
CA ASN A 128 -17.77 -28.21 -5.96
C ASN A 128 -17.76 -26.69 -5.72
N SER A 129 -17.12 -26.27 -4.63
CA SER A 129 -16.82 -24.85 -4.39
C SER A 129 -15.42 -24.52 -4.89
N ILE A 130 -15.33 -23.50 -5.75
CA ILE A 130 -14.07 -23.00 -6.30
C ILE A 130 -13.81 -21.63 -5.68
N PHE A 131 -12.66 -21.49 -5.03
CA PHE A 131 -12.18 -20.24 -4.46
C PHE A 131 -11.00 -19.73 -5.27
N ASN A 132 -11.14 -18.51 -5.78
CA ASN A 132 -10.14 -17.86 -6.60
C ASN A 132 -9.67 -16.61 -5.87
N PHE A 133 -8.38 -16.59 -5.52
CA PHE A 133 -7.70 -15.48 -4.89
C PHE A 133 -6.79 -14.80 -5.90
N LYS A 134 -6.93 -13.47 -6.02
CA LYS A 134 -6.10 -12.67 -6.93
C LYS A 134 -5.69 -11.37 -6.27
N ASN A 135 -4.41 -11.00 -6.38
CA ASN A 135 -3.89 -9.82 -5.68
C ASN A 135 -4.26 -9.86 -4.19
N CYS A 136 -3.97 -10.99 -3.53
CA CYS A 136 -4.22 -11.15 -2.10
C CYS A 136 -2.92 -11.39 -1.37
N GLU A 137 -2.85 -10.97 -0.11
CA GLU A 137 -1.86 -11.51 0.83
C GLU A 137 -2.50 -12.65 1.62
N ILE A 138 -1.87 -13.83 1.66
CA ILE A 138 -2.36 -15.00 2.39
C ILE A 138 -1.39 -15.28 3.54
N VAL A 139 -1.82 -14.95 4.76
CA VAL A 139 -1.00 -15.11 5.95
C VAL A 139 -1.01 -16.56 6.43
N SER A 140 -2.22 -17.12 6.58
CA SER A 140 -2.43 -18.50 7.01
C SER A 140 -3.60 -19.13 6.24
N PHE A 141 -3.53 -20.44 5.96
CA PHE A 141 -4.68 -21.15 5.40
C PHE A 141 -4.73 -22.65 5.77
N SER A 142 -5.95 -23.20 5.80
CA SER A 142 -6.29 -24.61 5.91
C SER A 142 -7.46 -24.91 4.98
N ILE A 143 -7.32 -25.95 4.16
CA ILE A 143 -8.30 -26.33 3.15
C ILE A 143 -8.82 -27.73 3.49
N GLY A 144 -10.12 -27.84 3.67
CA GLY A 144 -10.83 -29.10 3.89
C GLY A 144 -10.95 -29.93 2.61
N THR A 145 -11.46 -31.14 2.75
CA THR A 145 -11.71 -32.06 1.63
C THR A 145 -12.76 -31.50 0.67
N TYR A 146 -12.59 -31.71 -0.64
CA TYR A 146 -13.53 -31.31 -1.71
C TYR A 146 -13.61 -29.80 -2.04
N VAL A 147 -12.54 -29.05 -1.77
CA VAL A 147 -12.44 -27.63 -2.15
C VAL A 147 -11.35 -27.46 -3.20
N VAL A 148 -11.63 -26.67 -4.24
CA VAL A 148 -10.61 -26.22 -5.20
C VAL A 148 -10.25 -24.79 -4.87
N VAL A 149 -8.96 -24.55 -4.61
CA VAL A 149 -8.42 -23.21 -4.36
C VAL A 149 -7.39 -22.87 -5.41
N SER A 150 -7.47 -21.66 -5.95
CA SER A 150 -6.50 -21.11 -6.88
C SER A 150 -5.97 -19.78 -6.34
N PHE A 151 -4.65 -19.66 -6.31
CA PHE A 151 -3.94 -18.44 -5.95
C PHE A 151 -3.18 -17.93 -7.17
N THR A 152 -3.44 -16.69 -7.56
CA THR A 152 -2.73 -16.02 -8.66
C THR A 152 -2.35 -14.63 -8.22
N ASN A 153 -1.14 -14.17 -8.55
CA ASN A 153 -0.70 -12.83 -8.18
C ASN A 153 -0.82 -12.59 -6.66
N CYS A 154 -0.55 -13.59 -5.84
CA CYS A 154 -0.71 -13.51 -4.38
C CYS A 154 0.65 -13.44 -3.68
N LEU A 155 0.67 -12.68 -2.58
CA LEU A 155 1.75 -12.65 -1.60
C LEU A 155 1.49 -13.74 -0.54
N MET A 156 2.32 -14.76 -0.47
CA MET A 156 2.11 -15.96 0.33
C MET A 156 3.07 -15.95 1.53
N ARG A 157 2.53 -15.97 2.76
CA ARG A 157 3.27 -16.13 4.02
C ARG A 157 3.14 -17.54 4.60
N THR A 158 2.42 -18.42 3.92
CA THR A 158 2.35 -19.83 4.25
C THR A 158 2.06 -20.67 3.01
N GLY A 159 2.32 -21.98 3.13
CA GLY A 159 2.00 -22.98 2.13
C GLY A 159 2.73 -22.79 0.80
N ASN A 160 2.39 -23.63 -0.17
CA ASN A 160 2.84 -23.48 -1.54
C ASN A 160 1.67 -23.86 -2.48
N GLY A 161 1.45 -23.07 -3.53
CA GLY A 161 0.40 -23.35 -4.51
C GLY A 161 0.14 -22.20 -5.47
N GLY A 162 -0.23 -22.53 -6.70
CA GLY A 162 -0.54 -21.55 -7.75
C GLY A 162 0.67 -21.09 -8.57
N SER A 163 0.47 -20.04 -9.36
CA SER A 163 1.48 -19.47 -10.28
C SER A 163 1.44 -17.95 -10.24
N ALA A 164 2.57 -17.33 -10.60
CA ALA A 164 2.78 -15.88 -10.47
C ALA A 164 2.55 -15.39 -9.03
N ASN A 165 3.01 -16.14 -8.03
CA ASN A 165 2.92 -15.78 -6.62
C ASN A 165 4.30 -15.39 -6.09
N SER A 166 4.31 -14.54 -5.05
CA SER A 166 5.51 -14.27 -4.27
C SER A 166 5.40 -14.96 -2.91
N TYR A 167 6.34 -15.85 -2.59
CA TYR A 167 6.46 -16.50 -1.30
C TYR A 167 7.52 -15.77 -0.48
N VAL A 168 7.18 -15.34 0.75
CA VAL A 168 8.09 -14.49 1.54
C VAL A 168 8.31 -15.06 2.93
N GLY A 169 9.56 -15.40 3.24
CA GLY A 169 9.96 -15.81 4.59
C GLY A 169 9.47 -17.20 5.00
N ILE A 170 9.15 -18.08 4.04
CA ILE A 170 8.53 -19.39 4.34
C ILE A 170 9.43 -20.57 4.04
N ASN A 171 9.10 -21.71 4.66
CA ASN A 171 9.71 -23.00 4.36
C ASN A 171 8.95 -23.67 3.21
N ILE A 172 9.63 -23.90 2.09
CA ILE A 172 9.12 -24.56 0.89
C ILE A 172 9.64 -25.99 0.88
N ALA A 173 8.74 -26.96 1.07
CA ALA A 173 9.08 -28.38 1.03
C ALA A 173 9.30 -28.92 -0.39
N ASP A 174 8.59 -28.36 -1.38
CA ASP A 174 8.69 -28.72 -2.79
C ASP A 174 8.38 -27.49 -3.63
N LEU A 175 8.99 -27.35 -4.80
CA LEU A 175 8.65 -26.29 -5.76
C LEU A 175 7.33 -26.61 -6.48
N TYR A 176 6.56 -25.58 -6.82
CA TYR A 176 5.31 -25.73 -7.57
C TYR A 176 5.09 -24.54 -8.50
N GLY A 177 4.27 -24.75 -9.53
CA GLY A 177 3.77 -23.68 -10.39
C GLY A 177 4.83 -23.08 -11.31
N ASN A 178 4.57 -21.88 -11.80
CA ASN A 178 5.43 -21.15 -12.72
C ASN A 178 5.40 -19.65 -12.40
N LEU A 179 6.45 -18.93 -12.78
CA LEU A 179 6.59 -17.47 -12.56
C LEU A 179 6.57 -17.08 -11.08
N ASN A 180 6.90 -18.02 -10.19
CA ASN A 180 6.92 -17.75 -8.76
C ASN A 180 8.22 -17.07 -8.34
N LEU A 181 8.11 -16.12 -7.42
CA LEU A 181 9.22 -15.49 -6.71
C LEU A 181 9.28 -16.06 -5.30
N TYR A 182 10.45 -16.53 -4.88
CA TYR A 182 10.73 -16.91 -3.50
C TYR A 182 11.68 -15.86 -2.92
N ASP A 183 11.25 -15.17 -1.87
CA ASP A 183 11.99 -14.08 -1.22
C ASP A 183 12.27 -14.46 0.24
N LYS A 184 13.54 -14.54 0.62
CA LYS A 184 14.00 -14.93 1.97
C LYS A 184 13.43 -16.27 2.46
N CYS A 185 13.25 -17.22 1.55
CA CYS A 185 12.67 -18.53 1.86
C CYS A 185 13.73 -19.56 2.21
N LYS A 186 13.32 -20.60 2.94
CA LYS A 186 14.08 -21.85 3.10
C LYS A 186 13.49 -22.89 2.17
N ILE A 187 14.27 -23.40 1.23
CA ILE A 187 13.73 -24.20 0.12
C ILE A 187 14.41 -25.55 0.06
N VAL A 188 13.61 -26.62 0.11
CA VAL A 188 14.07 -27.95 -0.23
C VAL A 188 14.04 -28.11 -1.75
N ILE A 189 15.15 -28.53 -2.32
CA ILE A 189 15.26 -28.82 -3.75
C ILE A 189 15.46 -30.34 -3.89
N PRO A 190 14.37 -31.11 -4.05
CA PRO A 190 14.49 -32.54 -4.30
C PRO A 190 15.01 -32.77 -5.73
N VAL A 191 15.63 -33.94 -5.94
CA VAL A 191 16.15 -34.36 -7.26
C VAL A 191 15.09 -34.24 -8.35
N SER A 192 13.84 -34.61 -8.04
CA SER A 192 12.70 -34.55 -8.96
C SER A 192 12.38 -33.14 -9.45
N SER A 193 12.70 -32.08 -8.68
CA SER A 193 12.51 -30.70 -9.13
C SER A 193 13.50 -30.30 -10.22
N ILE A 194 14.69 -30.89 -10.21
CA ILE A 194 15.78 -30.61 -11.16
C ILE A 194 15.67 -31.51 -12.39
N THR A 195 15.34 -32.79 -12.22
CA THR A 195 15.29 -33.75 -13.33
C THR A 195 13.90 -33.89 -13.96
N GLY A 196 12.87 -33.36 -13.32
CA GLY A 196 11.49 -33.42 -13.77
C GLY A 196 11.03 -32.20 -14.59
N THR A 197 9.71 -32.03 -14.69
CA THR A 197 9.07 -30.97 -15.48
C THR A 197 9.31 -29.57 -14.93
N LEU A 198 9.59 -29.44 -13.62
CA LEU A 198 9.81 -28.15 -12.95
C LEU A 198 11.11 -27.45 -13.40
N SER A 199 12.09 -28.21 -13.92
CA SER A 199 13.29 -27.64 -14.55
C SER A 199 12.96 -26.70 -15.72
N ASN A 200 11.81 -26.92 -16.37
CA ASN A 200 11.33 -26.11 -17.48
C ASN A 200 10.42 -24.95 -17.06
N ASN A 201 10.07 -24.85 -15.77
CA ASN A 201 9.34 -23.71 -15.23
C ASN A 201 10.31 -22.58 -14.86
N ARG A 202 9.77 -21.38 -14.77
CA ARG A 202 10.51 -20.18 -14.39
C ARG A 202 10.31 -19.92 -12.91
N PHE A 203 11.42 -19.79 -12.20
CA PHE A 203 11.44 -19.43 -10.78
C PHE A 203 12.47 -18.34 -10.52
N ALA A 204 12.15 -17.43 -9.62
CA ALA A 204 13.09 -16.46 -9.11
C ALA A 204 13.33 -16.71 -7.62
N PHE A 205 14.58 -16.64 -7.20
CA PHE A 205 14.98 -16.81 -5.81
C PHE A 205 15.77 -15.59 -5.37
N ASN A 206 15.30 -14.92 -4.32
CA ASN A 206 15.93 -13.75 -3.72
C ASN A 206 16.30 -14.04 -2.27
N ASP A 207 17.58 -13.96 -1.91
CA ASP A 207 18.07 -14.11 -0.54
C ASP A 207 17.58 -15.41 0.16
N CYS A 208 17.41 -16.50 -0.61
CA CYS A 208 16.94 -17.79 -0.09
C CYS A 208 18.08 -18.66 0.47
N GLU A 209 17.70 -19.59 1.34
CA GLU A 209 18.55 -20.68 1.82
C GLU A 209 18.03 -22.01 1.25
N TYR A 210 18.95 -22.91 0.91
CA TYR A 210 18.62 -24.13 0.17
C TYR A 210 19.07 -25.36 0.93
N LYS A 211 18.26 -26.41 0.83
CA LYS A 211 18.60 -27.78 1.17
C LYS A 211 18.48 -28.62 -0.11
N ILE A 212 19.59 -28.86 -0.78
CA ILE A 212 19.66 -29.50 -2.10
C ILE A 212 19.91 -31.00 -1.90
N GLY A 213 19.07 -31.85 -2.50
CA GLY A 213 19.21 -33.29 -2.39
C GLY A 213 19.18 -33.76 -0.92
N ASN A 214 20.28 -34.34 -0.46
CA ASN A 214 20.41 -34.91 0.89
C ASN A 214 21.26 -34.03 1.84
N GLU A 215 21.51 -32.77 1.50
CA GLU A 215 22.15 -31.83 2.43
C GLU A 215 21.40 -31.80 3.77
N PRO A 216 22.08 -31.74 4.93
CA PRO A 216 21.40 -31.82 6.22
C PRO A 216 20.71 -30.51 6.62
N GLU A 217 21.26 -29.37 6.19
CA GLU A 217 20.90 -28.02 6.65
C GLU A 217 20.55 -27.10 5.47
N TYR A 218 19.82 -26.03 5.78
CA TYR A 218 19.59 -24.95 4.83
C TYR A 218 20.79 -24.02 4.82
N LEU A 219 21.36 -23.80 3.65
CA LEU A 219 22.51 -22.92 3.46
C LEU A 219 22.24 -21.91 2.35
N PRO A 220 22.62 -20.62 2.52
CA PRO A 220 22.56 -19.65 1.44
C PRO A 220 23.54 -20.00 0.32
N LEU A 221 23.33 -19.43 -0.87
CA LEU A 221 24.29 -19.53 -1.97
C LEU A 221 25.42 -18.51 -1.81
N ASN A 222 26.62 -18.90 -2.22
CA ASN A 222 27.81 -18.06 -2.23
C ASN A 222 27.90 -17.21 -3.50
N GLY A 223 28.38 -15.97 -3.38
CA GLY A 223 28.50 -15.00 -4.47
C GLY A 223 27.52 -13.82 -4.37
N ASP A 224 27.72 -12.82 -5.23
CA ASP A 224 26.91 -11.59 -5.28
C ASP A 224 26.30 -11.36 -6.67
N THR A 225 26.83 -12.02 -7.70
CA THR A 225 26.29 -11.99 -9.06
C THR A 225 25.46 -13.22 -9.37
N GLU A 226 24.56 -13.10 -10.36
CA GLU A 226 23.73 -14.22 -10.83
C GLU A 226 24.56 -15.45 -11.23
N SER A 227 25.66 -15.23 -11.95
CA SER A 227 26.52 -16.32 -12.41
C SER A 227 27.25 -17.02 -11.26
N GLU A 228 27.71 -16.28 -10.25
CA GLU A 228 28.37 -16.88 -9.08
C GLU A 228 27.38 -17.73 -8.28
N LEU A 229 26.19 -17.18 -8.02
CA LEU A 229 25.12 -17.87 -7.29
C LEU A 229 24.67 -19.13 -8.02
N ARG A 230 24.49 -19.07 -9.34
CA ARG A 230 24.15 -20.22 -10.17
C ARG A 230 25.26 -21.29 -10.12
N ASN A 231 26.52 -20.89 -10.22
CA ASN A 231 27.65 -21.83 -10.18
C ASN A 231 27.76 -22.52 -8.82
N ASP A 232 27.53 -21.81 -7.71
CA ASP A 232 27.48 -22.39 -6.37
C ASP A 232 26.33 -23.41 -6.25
N PHE A 233 25.15 -23.08 -6.77
CA PHE A 233 24.00 -24.00 -6.81
C PHE A 233 24.31 -25.28 -7.60
N ILE A 234 24.92 -25.16 -8.78
CA ILE A 234 25.30 -26.30 -9.62
C ILE A 234 26.37 -27.17 -8.93
N SER A 235 27.35 -26.53 -8.28
CA SER A 235 28.41 -27.23 -7.54
C SER A 235 27.81 -28.05 -6.40
N ARG A 236 26.88 -27.46 -5.64
CA ARG A 236 26.14 -28.17 -4.57
C ARG A 236 25.29 -29.31 -5.11
N CYS A 237 24.58 -29.13 -6.24
CA CYS A 237 23.87 -30.22 -6.91
C CYS A 237 24.80 -31.38 -7.27
N THR A 238 25.97 -31.05 -7.85
CA THR A 238 26.97 -32.05 -8.27
C THR A 238 27.53 -32.81 -7.08
N ALA A 239 27.80 -32.12 -5.96
CA ALA A 239 28.25 -32.75 -4.72
C ALA A 239 27.22 -33.75 -4.15
N GLN A 240 25.92 -33.54 -4.45
CA GLN A 240 24.83 -34.45 -4.09
C GLN A 240 24.55 -35.52 -5.16
N GLY A 241 25.37 -35.61 -6.21
CA GLY A 241 25.19 -36.57 -7.30
C GLY A 241 24.05 -36.23 -8.28
N ILE A 242 23.60 -34.98 -8.29
CA ILE A 242 22.49 -34.52 -9.13
C ILE A 242 23.05 -33.86 -10.39
N ILE A 243 22.63 -34.37 -11.55
CA ILE A 243 22.96 -33.76 -12.85
C ILE A 243 21.98 -32.62 -13.13
N VAL A 244 22.49 -31.40 -13.23
CA VAL A 244 21.70 -30.22 -13.56
C VAL A 244 21.51 -30.14 -15.09
N PRO A 245 20.28 -30.22 -15.62
CA PRO A 245 20.06 -30.19 -17.05
C PRO A 245 20.27 -28.78 -17.62
N ASN A 246 20.81 -28.73 -18.83
CA ASN A 246 20.73 -27.52 -19.64
C ASN A 246 19.30 -27.32 -20.11
N VAL A 247 18.77 -26.14 -19.86
CA VAL A 247 17.42 -25.75 -20.27
C VAL A 247 17.54 -24.55 -21.19
N LYS A 248 16.82 -24.58 -22.32
CA LYS A 248 16.79 -23.45 -23.24
C LYS A 248 15.86 -22.36 -22.71
N ASN A 249 16.36 -21.14 -22.55
CA ASN A 249 15.56 -19.95 -22.30
C ASN A 249 15.86 -18.92 -23.40
N VAL A 250 14.83 -18.52 -24.13
CA VAL A 250 14.94 -17.65 -25.32
C VAL A 250 15.98 -18.22 -26.31
N ASP A 251 17.19 -17.68 -26.34
CA ASP A 251 18.28 -17.99 -27.27
C ASP A 251 19.48 -18.68 -26.60
N LYS A 252 19.52 -18.78 -25.26
CA LYS A 252 20.60 -19.42 -24.51
C LYS A 252 20.18 -20.79 -23.96
N SER A 253 21.19 -21.63 -23.74
CA SER A 253 21.04 -22.97 -23.16
C SER A 253 22.07 -23.12 -22.07
N LEU A 254 21.65 -22.87 -20.82
CA LEU A 254 22.47 -22.95 -19.62
C LEU A 254 21.85 -23.92 -18.60
N PRO A 255 22.61 -24.40 -17.60
CA PRO A 255 22.05 -25.22 -16.54
C PRO A 255 20.95 -24.46 -15.78
N LEU A 256 19.72 -24.98 -15.83
CA LEU A 256 18.51 -24.35 -15.28
C LEU A 256 18.32 -22.86 -15.69
N ASP A 257 18.52 -22.52 -16.97
CA ASP A 257 18.48 -21.13 -17.48
C ASP A 257 17.15 -20.39 -17.29
N LYS A 258 16.09 -21.09 -16.87
CA LYS A 258 14.78 -20.52 -16.53
C LYS A 258 14.66 -20.13 -15.06
N TRP A 259 15.61 -20.52 -14.22
CA TRP A 259 15.67 -20.18 -12.80
C TRP A 259 16.66 -19.02 -12.63
N VAL A 260 16.33 -18.02 -11.81
CA VAL A 260 17.26 -16.92 -11.48
C VAL A 260 17.54 -16.89 -9.99
N PHE A 261 18.82 -16.83 -9.64
CA PHE A 261 19.30 -16.74 -8.27
C PHE A 261 19.85 -15.34 -8.03
N ALA A 262 19.39 -14.69 -6.96
CA ALA A 262 19.73 -13.31 -6.68
C ALA A 262 19.79 -13.02 -5.18
N LYS A 263 20.43 -11.89 -4.86
CA LYS A 263 20.39 -11.26 -3.54
C LYS A 263 19.86 -9.83 -3.68
N LYS A 264 19.18 -9.32 -2.65
CA LYS A 264 18.69 -7.93 -2.56
C LYS A 264 17.96 -7.43 -3.82
N SER A 265 17.28 -8.33 -4.54
CA SER A 265 16.60 -8.07 -5.81
C SER A 265 15.08 -8.02 -5.67
N ALA A 266 14.56 -8.36 -4.48
CA ALA A 266 13.17 -8.17 -4.11
C ALA A 266 13.04 -7.68 -2.66
N LYS A 267 11.91 -7.07 -2.32
CA LYS A 267 11.53 -6.70 -0.95
C LYS A 267 10.05 -7.03 -0.76
N GLU A 268 9.77 -7.87 0.24
CA GLU A 268 8.39 -8.32 0.54
C GLU A 268 7.69 -8.88 -0.70
N GLY A 269 8.43 -9.65 -1.52
CA GLY A 269 7.90 -10.27 -2.72
C GLY A 269 7.72 -9.32 -3.93
N LEU A 270 8.12 -8.05 -3.84
CA LEU A 270 8.12 -7.10 -4.95
C LEU A 270 9.53 -7.02 -5.56
N VAL A 271 9.65 -7.27 -6.86
CA VAL A 271 10.94 -7.18 -7.58
C VAL A 271 11.37 -5.72 -7.74
N ILE A 272 12.62 -5.44 -7.38
CA ILE A 272 13.21 -4.10 -7.44
C ILE A 272 13.66 -3.79 -8.87
N LYS A 273 13.41 -2.56 -9.34
CA LYS A 273 13.84 -2.12 -10.66
C LYS A 273 15.36 -2.20 -10.80
N ASP A 274 15.78 -2.52 -12.02
CA ASP A 274 17.14 -2.79 -12.48
C ASP A 274 17.99 -3.79 -11.65
N SER A 275 17.36 -4.55 -10.76
CA SER A 275 17.98 -5.66 -10.01
C SER A 275 18.30 -6.88 -10.90
N ILE A 276 19.00 -7.88 -10.35
CA ILE A 276 19.33 -9.14 -11.05
C ILE A 276 18.06 -9.80 -11.60
N ILE A 277 17.02 -9.94 -10.76
CA ILE A 277 15.75 -10.55 -11.16
C ILE A 277 15.09 -9.74 -12.26
N HIS A 278 14.98 -8.41 -12.11
CA HIS A 278 14.34 -7.57 -13.13
C HIS A 278 15.07 -7.61 -14.48
N ASN A 279 16.41 -7.65 -14.48
CA ASN A 279 17.16 -7.78 -15.72
C ASN A 279 16.96 -9.16 -16.37
N PHE A 280 16.82 -10.22 -15.56
CA PHE A 280 16.44 -11.53 -16.05
C PHE A 280 15.02 -11.53 -16.64
N GLU A 281 14.05 -10.84 -16.03
CA GLU A 281 12.69 -10.70 -16.55
C GLU A 281 12.68 -10.01 -17.93
N LYS A 282 13.44 -8.92 -18.09
CA LYS A 282 13.61 -8.24 -19.39
C LYS A 282 14.18 -9.18 -20.45
N TYR A 283 15.21 -9.95 -20.08
CA TYR A 283 15.83 -10.92 -20.99
C TYR A 283 14.88 -12.06 -21.37
N SER A 284 14.16 -12.60 -20.40
CA SER A 284 13.32 -13.80 -20.56
C SER A 284 11.88 -13.51 -21.00
N ASN A 285 11.50 -12.23 -21.09
CA ASN A 285 10.14 -11.75 -21.34
C ASN A 285 9.10 -12.42 -20.43
N ALA A 286 9.41 -12.48 -19.14
CA ALA A 286 8.59 -13.10 -18.11
C ALA A 286 8.64 -12.23 -16.85
N SER A 287 7.52 -12.11 -16.13
CA SER A 287 7.46 -11.38 -14.86
C SER A 287 7.19 -12.35 -13.72
N PHE A 288 7.94 -12.20 -12.63
CA PHE A 288 7.82 -13.01 -11.43
C PHE A 288 7.00 -12.33 -10.34
N GLY A 289 6.43 -13.17 -9.49
CA GLY A 289 5.81 -12.74 -8.24
C GLY A 289 4.41 -12.17 -8.39
N TYR A 290 3.89 -11.61 -7.29
CA TYR A 290 2.50 -11.17 -7.15
C TYR A 290 2.14 -9.91 -7.95
N SER A 291 3.14 -9.22 -8.49
CA SER A 291 2.98 -7.91 -9.12
C SER A 291 3.90 -7.81 -10.33
N ASN A 292 3.46 -7.09 -11.37
CA ASN A 292 4.28 -6.75 -12.53
C ASN A 292 4.92 -5.36 -12.41
N PHE A 293 4.66 -4.64 -11.31
CA PHE A 293 5.26 -3.34 -11.07
C PHE A 293 6.73 -3.50 -10.66
N ARG A 294 7.62 -2.72 -11.28
CA ARG A 294 9.06 -2.70 -10.99
C ARG A 294 9.42 -1.27 -10.64
N GLY A 295 9.48 -1.00 -9.34
CA GLY A 295 9.69 0.33 -8.79
C GLY A 295 11.14 0.53 -8.34
N ASP A 296 11.55 1.80 -8.31
CA ASP A 296 12.72 2.22 -7.57
C ASP A 296 12.39 2.14 -6.06
N LEU A 297 13.29 1.55 -5.26
CA LEU A 297 13.09 1.43 -3.81
C LEU A 297 13.49 2.73 -3.14
N ILE A 298 12.59 3.29 -2.32
CA ILE A 298 12.89 4.40 -1.43
C ILE A 298 13.32 3.79 -0.09
N PRO A 299 14.62 3.83 0.26
CA PRO A 299 15.12 3.12 1.43
C PRO A 299 14.71 3.84 2.73
N ILE A 300 14.57 3.06 3.79
CA ILE A 300 14.46 3.55 5.17
C ILE A 300 15.77 3.19 5.87
N THR A 301 16.46 4.17 6.43
CA THR A 301 17.81 3.97 6.96
C THR A 301 18.10 4.87 8.15
N SER A 302 18.99 4.41 9.04
CA SER A 302 19.62 5.28 10.04
C SER A 302 20.63 6.25 9.43
N ASP A 303 21.13 5.95 8.22
CA ASP A 303 22.25 6.66 7.62
C ASP A 303 21.79 7.98 6.99
N SER A 304 22.29 9.08 7.53
CA SER A 304 21.91 10.43 7.11
C SER A 304 22.40 10.82 5.71
N ASN A 305 23.20 9.98 5.03
CA ASN A 305 23.87 10.27 3.76
C ASN A 305 23.37 9.41 2.58
N ILE A 306 22.23 8.72 2.73
CA ILE A 306 21.60 7.98 1.64
C ILE A 306 20.60 8.90 0.92
N PRO A 307 20.78 9.19 -0.39
CA PRO A 307 19.85 10.02 -1.16
C PRO A 307 18.43 9.46 -1.22
N GLY A 308 17.43 10.32 -1.40
CA GLY A 308 16.04 9.92 -1.67
C GLY A 308 15.48 8.88 -0.70
N SER A 309 15.79 9.01 0.59
CA SER A 309 15.48 8.02 1.63
C SER A 309 14.64 8.60 2.77
N PHE A 310 14.04 7.74 3.59
CA PHE A 310 13.65 8.11 4.94
C PHE A 310 14.86 7.89 5.86
N SER A 311 15.31 8.95 6.52
CA SER A 311 16.34 8.86 7.56
C SER A 311 16.03 9.83 8.70
N PRO A 312 16.65 9.65 9.88
CA PRO A 312 16.39 10.50 11.05
C PRO A 312 16.93 11.92 10.85
N PHE A 313 16.21 12.76 10.10
CA PHE A 313 16.52 14.20 9.95
C PHE A 313 15.72 15.01 10.94
N ASN A 314 16.42 15.56 11.94
CA ASN A 314 15.79 16.20 13.10
C ASN A 314 14.90 15.21 13.88
N PRO A 315 14.76 15.37 15.21
CA PRO A 315 13.99 14.42 15.99
C PRO A 315 12.51 14.51 15.58
N ALA A 316 12.02 13.49 14.88
CA ALA A 316 10.59 13.27 14.80
C ALA A 316 10.16 12.78 16.20
N ASP A 317 9.74 13.68 17.09
CA ASP A 317 9.48 13.39 18.51
C ASP A 317 8.51 12.21 18.75
N LYS A 318 7.78 11.78 17.71
CA LYS A 318 6.75 10.75 17.77
C LYS A 318 6.95 9.57 16.81
N ALA A 319 7.95 9.60 15.93
CA ALA A 319 8.29 8.51 15.01
C ALA A 319 9.77 8.14 15.10
N ILE A 320 10.07 6.85 15.10
CA ILE A 320 11.43 6.32 15.11
C ILE A 320 11.74 5.84 13.69
N VAL A 321 12.84 6.34 13.12
CA VAL A 321 13.38 5.90 11.83
C VAL A 321 14.69 5.15 12.07
N ALA A 322 14.72 3.88 11.69
CA ALA A 322 15.87 2.99 11.75
C ALA A 322 16.02 2.22 10.44
N ASN A 323 17.07 1.41 10.29
CA ASN A 323 17.26 0.60 9.09
C ASN A 323 16.04 -0.29 8.82
N ASP A 324 15.43 -0.10 7.64
CA ASP A 324 14.22 -0.77 7.17
C ASP A 324 12.96 -0.57 8.05
N ILE A 325 12.97 0.34 9.03
CA ILE A 325 11.88 0.47 10.02
C ILE A 325 11.49 1.94 10.23
N ILE A 326 10.19 2.20 10.12
CA ILE A 326 9.54 3.40 10.66
C ILE A 326 8.50 2.91 11.67
N SER A 327 8.58 3.38 12.91
CA SER A 327 7.66 2.96 13.98
C SER A 327 7.16 4.15 14.78
N LEU A 328 6.01 3.97 15.44
CA LEU A 328 5.53 4.93 16.44
C LEU A 328 6.44 4.89 17.67
N ASN A 329 6.66 6.05 18.30
CA ASN A 329 7.33 6.11 19.60
C ASN A 329 6.51 5.32 20.64
N GLU A 330 7.18 4.55 21.50
CA GLU A 330 6.55 3.73 22.56
C GLU A 330 5.64 4.53 23.51
N ALA A 331 5.87 5.84 23.64
CA ALA A 331 5.04 6.73 24.44
C ALA A 331 3.66 7.05 23.81
N ILE A 332 3.42 6.72 22.53
CA ILE A 332 2.14 6.94 21.87
C ILE A 332 1.12 5.93 22.36
N ASP A 333 0.05 6.43 22.99
CA ASP A 333 -1.06 5.59 23.43
C ASP A 333 -1.97 5.22 22.25
N PRO A 334 -2.05 3.94 21.84
CA PRO A 334 -2.88 3.53 20.71
C PRO A 334 -4.38 3.63 21.01
N SER A 335 -4.79 3.77 22.27
CA SER A 335 -6.21 3.91 22.65
C SER A 335 -6.79 5.29 22.33
N GLN A 336 -5.94 6.30 22.16
CA GLN A 336 -6.31 7.67 21.80
C GLN A 336 -6.08 7.92 20.30
N LYS A 337 -6.68 8.98 19.76
CA LYS A 337 -6.36 9.45 18.40
C LYS A 337 -5.00 10.14 18.40
N ASN A 338 -4.06 9.59 17.65
CA ASN A 338 -2.74 10.15 17.40
C ASN A 338 -2.51 10.21 15.90
N ILE A 339 -1.88 11.29 15.46
CA ILE A 339 -1.41 11.46 14.08
C ILE A 339 0.08 11.77 14.19
N VAL A 340 0.89 10.93 13.56
CA VAL A 340 2.34 11.04 13.50
C VAL A 340 2.73 11.06 12.04
N PHE A 341 3.77 11.82 11.68
CA PHE A 341 4.28 11.80 10.32
C PHE A 341 5.80 11.73 10.27
N THR A 342 6.30 11.21 9.15
CA THR A 342 7.72 11.26 8.79
C THR A 342 7.86 11.60 7.33
N ASP A 343 8.86 12.43 7.02
CA ASP A 343 9.11 12.92 5.67
C ASP A 343 10.35 12.24 5.10
N SER A 344 10.33 11.91 3.81
CA SER A 344 11.52 11.48 3.09
C SER A 344 12.45 12.66 2.86
N LYS A 345 13.71 12.40 2.48
CA LYS A 345 14.52 13.35 1.71
C LYS A 345 13.84 13.70 0.39
N ILE A 346 14.37 14.73 -0.28
CA ILE A 346 14.03 14.99 -1.68
C ILE A 346 14.50 13.80 -2.53
N ILE A 347 13.56 13.23 -3.26
CA ILE A 347 13.74 12.15 -4.22
C ILE A 347 13.83 12.79 -5.61
N TRP A 348 14.96 12.60 -6.28
CA TRP A 348 15.13 13.01 -7.67
C TRP A 348 14.69 11.88 -8.59
N LEU A 349 13.75 12.17 -9.50
CA LEU A 349 13.17 11.17 -10.40
C LEU A 349 14.01 10.94 -11.67
N GLU A 350 15.27 11.34 -11.68
CA GLU A 350 16.21 11.12 -12.81
C GLU A 350 15.71 11.68 -14.15
N GLY A 351 14.95 12.78 -14.12
CA GLY A 351 14.31 13.35 -15.32
C GLY A 351 13.06 12.59 -15.80
N LYS A 352 12.61 11.56 -15.08
CA LYS A 352 11.27 10.98 -15.32
C LYS A 352 10.22 11.95 -14.75
N HIS A 353 9.62 12.74 -15.64
CA HIS A 353 8.66 13.79 -15.25
C HIS A 353 7.25 13.27 -14.92
N GLN A 354 7.07 11.99 -14.63
CA GLN A 354 5.75 11.38 -14.45
C GLN A 354 5.76 10.29 -13.38
N LEU A 355 4.89 10.45 -12.37
CA LEU A 355 4.56 9.41 -11.40
C LEU A 355 3.46 8.51 -12.00
N LYS A 356 3.65 7.18 -11.93
CA LYS A 356 2.70 6.19 -12.46
C LYS A 356 2.06 5.31 -11.39
N THR A 357 2.81 4.98 -10.35
CA THR A 357 2.36 4.15 -9.24
C THR A 357 3.19 4.51 -8.02
N LEU A 358 2.61 4.38 -6.84
CA LEU A 358 3.32 4.44 -5.57
C LEU A 358 2.85 3.26 -4.73
N ASP A 359 3.76 2.42 -4.26
CA ASP A 359 3.44 1.32 -3.36
C ASP A 359 4.18 1.52 -2.06
N ILE A 360 3.46 1.40 -0.94
CA ILE A 360 4.02 1.57 0.39
C ILE A 360 3.83 0.27 1.15
N ILE A 361 4.95 -0.36 1.50
CA ILE A 361 4.95 -1.64 2.21
C ILE A 361 5.01 -1.36 3.70
N HIS A 362 4.00 -1.79 4.44
CA HIS A 362 3.93 -1.64 5.90
C HIS A 362 3.28 -2.85 6.56
N ASN A 363 3.52 -3.00 7.86
CA ASN A 363 2.97 -4.05 8.72
C ASN A 363 2.13 -3.46 9.87
N LEU A 364 1.59 -2.25 9.70
CA LEU A 364 0.75 -1.60 10.71
C LEU A 364 -0.43 -2.49 11.09
N PRO A 365 -0.70 -2.69 12.40
CA PRO A 365 -1.78 -3.55 12.83
C PRO A 365 -3.12 -2.81 12.73
N MET A 366 -3.69 -2.80 11.52
CA MET A 366 -5.01 -2.23 11.21
C MET A 366 -6.13 -2.75 12.13
N ILE A 367 -5.93 -3.91 12.76
CA ILE A 367 -6.83 -4.51 13.75
C ILE A 367 -6.98 -3.66 15.01
N TYR A 368 -5.96 -2.87 15.34
CA TYR A 368 -5.96 -1.87 16.41
C TYR A 368 -6.23 -0.46 15.85
N GLY A 369 -6.67 -0.40 14.61
CA GLY A 369 -6.89 0.79 13.79
C GLY A 369 -5.68 1.71 13.68
N LEU A 370 -4.48 1.15 13.70
CA LEU A 370 -3.27 1.81 13.23
C LEU A 370 -3.19 1.69 11.72
N GLY A 371 -3.15 2.82 11.00
CA GLY A 371 -3.06 2.83 9.54
C GLY A 371 -2.17 3.92 8.99
N LEU A 372 -1.77 3.77 7.73
CA LEU A 372 -1.04 4.79 7.01
C LEU A 372 -2.04 5.60 6.19
N ASP A 373 -2.42 6.79 6.64
CA ASP A 373 -3.45 7.57 5.96
C ASP A 373 -3.22 9.07 6.14
N ALA A 374 -3.22 9.79 5.01
CA ALA A 374 -3.20 11.24 5.01
C ALA A 374 -4.58 11.84 5.29
N THR A 375 -5.65 11.14 4.92
CA THR A 375 -7.03 11.58 5.12
C THR A 375 -7.55 11.00 6.43
N ASN A 376 -7.85 11.86 7.40
CA ASN A 376 -8.37 11.37 8.68
C ASN A 376 -9.74 10.70 8.53
N ALA A 377 -9.86 9.49 9.07
CA ALA A 377 -11.10 8.73 9.18
C ALA A 377 -12.16 9.37 10.10
N LEU A 378 -11.70 10.14 11.09
CA LEU A 378 -12.54 10.85 12.06
C LEU A 378 -12.22 12.33 12.05
N SER A 379 -13.19 13.17 12.42
CA SER A 379 -12.96 14.57 12.70
C SER A 379 -11.80 14.78 13.67
N SER A 380 -11.00 15.83 13.46
CA SER A 380 -9.88 16.18 14.35
C SER A 380 -10.35 16.69 15.71
N MET A 381 -11.59 17.18 15.80
CA MET A 381 -12.20 17.69 17.02
C MET A 381 -13.47 16.92 17.35
N PRO A 382 -13.78 16.74 18.65
CA PRO A 382 -15.10 16.31 19.08
C PRO A 382 -16.17 17.27 18.57
N MET A 383 -17.29 16.71 18.14
CA MET A 383 -18.48 17.42 17.74
C MET A 383 -19.14 18.04 18.97
N PRO A 384 -19.45 19.35 18.93
CA PRO A 384 -20.29 19.99 19.93
C PRO A 384 -21.60 19.21 20.16
N LYS A 385 -22.14 19.33 21.38
CA LYS A 385 -23.35 18.61 21.80
C LYS A 385 -24.56 18.88 20.89
N ASP A 386 -24.60 20.02 20.21
CA ASP A 386 -25.74 20.51 19.41
C ASP A 386 -25.45 20.54 17.89
N SER A 387 -24.41 19.85 17.42
CA SER A 387 -23.95 19.89 16.02
C SER A 387 -24.05 18.53 15.31
N ILE A 388 -25.04 17.72 15.68
CA ILE A 388 -25.34 16.47 14.97
C ILE A 388 -26.14 16.81 13.71
N GLU A 389 -25.64 16.37 12.57
CA GLU A 389 -26.22 16.59 11.26
C GLU A 389 -26.94 15.33 10.77
N GLU A 390 -28.08 15.54 10.12
CA GLU A 390 -28.83 14.46 9.47
C GLU A 390 -27.94 13.69 8.49
N GLY A 391 -28.00 12.37 8.56
CA GLY A 391 -27.37 11.50 7.59
C GLY A 391 -25.87 11.28 7.81
N LYS A 392 -25.24 12.01 8.74
CA LYS A 392 -23.84 11.81 9.16
C LYS A 392 -23.74 10.76 10.25
N THR A 393 -22.58 10.12 10.35
CA THR A 393 -22.31 9.08 11.35
C THR A 393 -21.31 9.57 12.37
N TYR A 394 -21.53 9.20 13.63
CA TYR A 394 -20.78 9.67 14.78
C TYR A 394 -20.29 8.50 15.63
N LEU A 395 -19.04 8.59 16.08
CA LEU A 395 -18.39 7.64 16.97
C LEU A 395 -18.29 8.23 18.39
N VAL A 396 -18.72 7.47 19.39
CA VAL A 396 -18.64 7.78 20.81
C VAL A 396 -17.32 7.26 21.38
N ARG A 397 -16.61 8.13 22.09
CA ARG A 397 -15.30 7.89 22.73
C ARG A 397 -15.27 8.41 24.15
N SER A 398 -14.22 8.03 24.85
CA SER A 398 -13.91 8.47 26.22
C SER A 398 -12.60 9.23 26.25
N SER A 399 -12.58 10.37 26.92
CA SER A 399 -11.39 11.21 27.08
C SER A 399 -10.42 10.71 28.17
N ASP A 400 -10.87 9.81 29.05
CA ASP A 400 -10.15 9.39 30.26
C ASP A 400 -9.98 7.85 30.38
N LYS A 401 -10.31 7.12 29.32
CA LYS A 401 -10.30 5.63 29.25
C LYS A 401 -11.35 4.94 30.13
N GLN A 402 -12.24 5.69 30.79
CA GLN A 402 -13.38 5.12 31.51
C GLN A 402 -14.58 4.94 30.57
N ASN A 403 -15.57 4.13 30.96
CA ASN A 403 -16.78 3.97 30.17
C ASN A 403 -17.53 5.31 30.05
N ALA A 404 -17.79 5.76 28.83
CA ALA A 404 -18.54 6.97 28.53
C ALA A 404 -19.85 6.61 27.84
N THR A 405 -20.89 7.40 28.08
CA THR A 405 -22.24 7.16 27.53
C THR A 405 -22.80 8.42 26.89
N VAL A 406 -23.62 8.23 25.87
CA VAL A 406 -24.36 9.29 25.20
C VAL A 406 -25.78 8.82 24.90
N VAL A 407 -26.77 9.68 25.07
CA VAL A 407 -28.15 9.46 24.66
C VAL A 407 -28.44 10.37 23.48
N TYR A 408 -28.80 9.76 22.34
CA TYR A 408 -29.18 10.44 21.12
C TYR A 408 -30.43 9.78 20.53
N ASN A 409 -31.43 10.58 20.15
CA ASN A 409 -32.72 10.09 19.64
C ASN A 409 -33.35 8.98 20.51
N ASP A 410 -33.39 9.21 21.82
CA ASP A 410 -33.94 8.31 22.85
C ASP A 410 -33.24 6.93 22.93
N LEU A 411 -32.09 6.77 22.27
CA LEU A 411 -31.24 5.59 22.32
C LEU A 411 -29.92 5.90 23.03
N THR A 412 -29.46 4.95 23.85
CA THR A 412 -28.18 5.09 24.58
C THR A 412 -27.06 4.38 23.83
N TYR A 413 -26.02 5.13 23.51
CA TYR A 413 -24.75 4.67 22.97
C TYR A 413 -23.66 4.79 24.03
N ASN A 414 -22.61 3.97 23.95
CA ASN A 414 -21.56 3.95 24.96
C ASN A 414 -20.26 3.37 24.41
N THR A 415 -19.15 3.60 25.12
CA THR A 415 -17.82 3.07 24.76
C THR A 415 -17.60 1.60 25.17
N SER A 416 -18.65 0.85 25.51
CA SER A 416 -18.50 -0.55 25.91
C SER A 416 -18.17 -1.45 24.72
N LEU A 417 -17.01 -2.09 24.80
CA LEU A 417 -16.56 -3.14 23.89
C LEU A 417 -17.53 -4.32 23.79
N LEU A 418 -18.23 -4.63 24.89
CA LEU A 418 -19.18 -5.73 24.96
C LEU A 418 -20.49 -5.37 24.27
N ALA A 419 -21.00 -4.15 24.49
CA ALA A 419 -22.26 -3.70 23.90
C ALA A 419 -22.11 -3.35 22.41
N ARG A 420 -20.92 -2.93 21.97
CA ARG A 420 -20.63 -2.49 20.58
C ARG A 420 -21.65 -1.50 20.04
N ASN A 421 -22.12 -0.63 20.94
CA ASN A 421 -23.15 0.37 20.63
C ASN A 421 -22.56 1.77 20.78
N ASN A 422 -21.43 2.03 20.12
CA ASN A 422 -20.66 3.27 20.21
C ASN A 422 -20.79 4.14 18.96
N VAL A 423 -21.68 3.80 18.02
CA VAL A 423 -21.87 4.54 16.77
C VAL A 423 -23.34 4.86 16.56
N PHE A 424 -23.65 6.09 16.17
CA PHE A 424 -25.00 6.51 15.82
C PHE A 424 -25.02 7.35 14.55
N ARG A 425 -26.17 7.44 13.91
CA ARG A 425 -26.39 8.28 12.72
C ARG A 425 -27.33 9.41 13.06
N GLY A 426 -26.99 10.63 12.63
CA GLY A 426 -27.87 11.76 12.78
C GLY A 426 -29.18 11.56 12.02
N VAL A 427 -30.30 11.90 12.67
CA VAL A 427 -31.66 11.78 12.13
C VAL A 427 -32.29 13.16 11.94
N ILE A 428 -33.26 13.24 11.02
CA ILE A 428 -34.00 14.46 10.71
C ILE A 428 -34.53 15.12 12.00
N GLY A 429 -34.25 16.41 12.17
CA GLY A 429 -34.79 17.22 13.27
C GLY A 429 -34.17 16.97 14.65
N LYS A 430 -33.07 16.19 14.75
CA LYS A 430 -32.35 15.95 16.01
C LYS A 430 -30.88 16.33 15.87
N SER A 431 -30.50 17.50 16.37
CA SER A 431 -29.13 17.99 16.32
C SER A 431 -28.34 17.82 17.62
N SER A 432 -28.99 17.40 18.71
CA SER A 432 -28.37 17.37 20.02
C SER A 432 -28.32 16.00 20.68
N PHE A 433 -27.29 15.80 21.52
CA PHE A 433 -27.12 14.64 22.37
C PHE A 433 -26.84 15.02 23.83
N THR A 434 -27.10 14.09 24.76
CA THR A 434 -26.71 14.22 26.17
C THR A 434 -25.74 13.10 26.54
N GLY A 435 -24.82 13.27 27.48
CA GLY A 435 -23.87 12.22 27.81
C GLY A 435 -23.04 12.51 29.05
N SER A 436 -22.20 11.57 29.46
CA SER A 436 -21.30 11.67 30.61
C SER A 436 -20.22 12.74 30.41
N ASP A 437 -19.58 13.20 31.50
CA ASP A 437 -18.60 14.29 31.45
C ASP A 437 -17.33 13.95 30.65
N ASN A 438 -16.98 12.66 30.58
CA ASN A 438 -15.83 12.14 29.85
C ASN A 438 -16.15 11.74 28.39
N VAL A 439 -17.37 12.00 27.89
CA VAL A 439 -17.76 11.59 26.54
C VAL A 439 -17.23 12.54 25.48
N GLU A 440 -16.69 11.97 24.41
CA GLU A 440 -16.34 12.69 23.20
C GLU A 440 -17.03 12.04 22.01
N VAL A 441 -17.69 12.84 21.16
CA VAL A 441 -18.38 12.35 19.96
C VAL A 441 -17.63 12.87 18.75
N TYR A 442 -17.20 12.01 17.83
CA TYR A 442 -16.47 12.41 16.62
C TYR A 442 -17.29 12.09 15.38
N GLU A 443 -17.31 12.99 14.40
CA GLU A 443 -17.89 12.69 13.08
C GLU A 443 -16.98 11.70 12.34
N ILE A 444 -17.57 10.70 11.71
CA ILE A 444 -16.90 9.80 10.77
C ILE A 444 -16.94 10.48 9.39
N LEU A 445 -15.76 10.85 8.88
CA LEU A 445 -15.64 11.71 7.69
C LEU A 445 -15.85 10.95 6.37
N ASP A 446 -15.47 9.67 6.31
CA ASP A 446 -15.82 8.75 5.23
C ASP A 446 -16.11 7.37 5.83
N GLU A 447 -17.25 6.80 5.50
CA GLU A 447 -17.68 5.51 6.04
C GLU A 447 -17.02 4.33 5.33
N VAL A 448 -16.30 4.52 4.21
CA VAL A 448 -15.62 3.46 3.45
C VAL A 448 -14.20 3.94 3.10
N LEU A 449 -13.35 4.19 4.10
CA LEU A 449 -12.05 4.84 3.88
C LEU A 449 -11.11 4.02 3.00
N TYR A 450 -10.29 4.72 2.22
CA TYR A 450 -9.09 4.21 1.56
C TYR A 450 -7.92 5.04 2.03
N GLN A 451 -6.76 4.38 2.17
CA GLN A 451 -5.55 5.03 2.60
C GLN A 451 -5.03 5.95 1.50
N THR A 452 -4.95 7.24 1.79
CA THR A 452 -4.22 8.19 0.94
C THR A 452 -2.84 8.44 1.52
N ILE A 453 -1.95 8.93 0.68
CA ILE A 453 -0.58 9.25 1.06
C ILE A 453 -0.27 10.68 0.68
N GLN A 454 0.56 11.34 1.48
CA GLN A 454 0.99 12.70 1.19
C GLN A 454 2.23 12.67 0.34
N LEU A 455 2.18 13.37 -0.79
CA LEU A 455 3.38 13.69 -1.54
C LEU A 455 3.36 15.16 -1.92
N ARG A 456 4.53 15.72 -2.15
CA ARG A 456 4.70 16.97 -2.87
C ARG A 456 5.69 16.74 -4.00
N ILE A 457 5.43 17.36 -5.13
CA ILE A 457 6.23 17.14 -6.33
C ILE A 457 6.31 18.44 -7.11
N VAL A 458 7.47 18.73 -7.67
CA VAL A 458 7.69 19.93 -8.49
C VAL A 458 8.55 19.57 -9.69
N ASN A 459 8.35 20.30 -10.78
CA ASN A 459 9.13 20.10 -11.99
C ASN A 459 10.55 20.66 -11.87
N GLN A 460 10.69 21.80 -11.20
CA GLN A 460 11.94 22.50 -11.02
C GLN A 460 12.10 22.97 -9.58
N ILE A 461 13.35 23.18 -9.18
CA ILE A 461 13.75 23.89 -7.97
C ILE A 461 14.59 25.11 -8.38
N PRO A 462 14.74 26.14 -7.54
CA PRO A 462 15.62 27.27 -7.83
C PRO A 462 17.00 26.82 -8.34
N SER A 463 17.49 27.45 -9.41
CA SER A 463 18.74 27.05 -10.09
C SER A 463 20.00 27.68 -9.49
N GLU A 464 19.83 28.70 -8.65
CA GLU A 464 20.94 29.43 -8.04
C GLU A 464 21.80 28.50 -7.16
N GLU A 465 23.11 28.53 -7.41
CA GLU A 465 24.08 27.87 -6.54
C GLU A 465 24.18 28.66 -5.23
N ILE A 466 23.94 27.96 -4.15
CA ILE A 466 24.14 28.48 -2.81
C ILE A 466 25.63 28.48 -2.53
N VAL A 467 26.13 29.57 -1.93
CA VAL A 467 27.52 29.71 -1.50
C VAL A 467 27.59 29.46 0.01
N SER A 468 28.73 28.98 0.51
CA SER A 468 28.93 28.75 1.95
C SER A 468 28.57 29.98 2.79
N GLY A 469 27.84 29.79 3.90
CA GLY A 469 27.35 30.86 4.77
C GLY A 469 26.02 31.50 4.35
N SER A 470 25.36 30.97 3.32
CA SER A 470 24.07 31.49 2.82
C SER A 470 22.89 30.53 3.03
N LEU A 471 23.02 29.54 3.91
CA LEU A 471 21.89 28.66 4.23
C LEU A 471 20.86 29.42 5.07
N GLN A 472 19.59 29.13 4.85
CA GLN A 472 18.47 29.63 5.62
C GLN A 472 17.92 28.48 6.46
N PRO A 473 17.66 28.70 7.77
CA PRO A 473 17.05 27.68 8.62
C PRO A 473 15.78 27.10 8.01
N ASP A 474 15.54 25.82 8.24
CA ASP A 474 14.30 25.09 7.91
C ASP A 474 13.99 24.97 6.40
N TYR A 475 14.92 25.37 5.53
CA TYR A 475 14.86 25.06 4.10
C TYR A 475 15.53 23.74 3.78
N TRP A 476 14.92 23.01 2.84
CA TRP A 476 15.55 21.89 2.16
C TRP A 476 16.59 22.39 1.16
N TYR A 477 17.73 21.69 1.13
CA TYR A 477 18.80 21.89 0.17
C TYR A 477 19.10 20.58 -0.55
N PHE A 478 19.24 20.65 -1.87
CA PHE A 478 19.54 19.52 -2.74
C PHE A 478 20.96 19.64 -3.30
N VAL A 479 21.72 18.53 -3.25
CA VAL A 479 23.08 18.44 -3.77
C VAL A 479 23.02 18.02 -5.23
N ASP A 480 23.29 18.97 -6.12
CA ASP A 480 23.21 18.79 -7.56
C ASP A 480 24.60 18.71 -8.20
N TYR A 481 24.67 18.14 -9.39
CA TYR A 481 25.88 18.12 -10.19
C TYR A 481 26.12 19.50 -10.81
N LYS A 482 27.38 19.95 -10.82
CA LYS A 482 27.78 21.07 -11.70
C LYS A 482 27.89 20.62 -13.15
N ASP A 483 28.35 19.38 -13.34
CA ASP A 483 28.47 18.70 -14.63
C ASP A 483 27.96 17.25 -14.48
N SER A 484 26.96 16.88 -15.28
CA SER A 484 26.36 15.53 -15.26
C SER A 484 27.35 14.40 -15.59
N ALA A 485 28.49 14.71 -16.23
CA ALA A 485 29.55 13.74 -16.49
C ALA A 485 30.44 13.48 -15.25
N LYS A 486 30.47 14.40 -14.28
CA LYS A 486 31.29 14.31 -13.06
C LYS A 486 30.41 14.13 -11.83
N LYS A 487 30.11 12.87 -11.53
CA LYS A 487 29.15 12.51 -10.47
C LYS A 487 29.78 12.35 -9.08
N ASP A 488 31.12 12.32 -9.01
CA ASP A 488 31.86 12.08 -7.77
C ASP A 488 32.03 13.36 -6.94
N GLY A 489 31.90 13.21 -5.62
CA GLY A 489 32.13 14.29 -4.66
C GLY A 489 31.22 14.19 -3.45
N LYS A 490 31.50 15.02 -2.44
CA LYS A 490 30.68 15.15 -1.23
C LYS A 490 30.65 16.59 -0.75
N ILE A 491 29.46 17.09 -0.41
CA ILE A 491 29.27 18.32 0.38
C ILE A 491 29.17 17.93 1.86
N ILE A 492 29.85 18.66 2.75
CA ILE A 492 29.77 18.39 4.20
C ILE A 492 28.90 19.45 4.87
N TYR A 493 27.87 19.01 5.58
CA TYR A 493 26.99 19.86 6.37
C TYR A 493 26.72 19.22 7.73
N ASN A 494 26.88 19.98 8.81
CA ASN A 494 26.70 19.50 10.19
C ASN A 494 27.44 18.17 10.48
N GLY A 495 28.67 18.04 9.98
CA GLY A 495 29.50 16.82 10.13
C GLY A 495 29.08 15.62 9.29
N VAL A 496 27.99 15.71 8.52
CA VAL A 496 27.50 14.64 7.63
C VAL A 496 27.94 14.92 6.20
N SER A 497 28.39 13.88 5.49
CA SER A 497 28.78 13.97 4.08
C SER A 497 27.64 13.59 3.16
N TYR A 498 27.17 14.55 2.36
CA TYR A 498 26.09 14.38 1.39
C TYR A 498 26.67 14.23 -0.01
N GLY A 499 26.40 13.09 -0.64
CA GLY A 499 26.77 12.83 -2.03
C GLY A 499 25.85 13.57 -3.02
N ALA A 500 26.10 13.40 -4.31
CA ALA A 500 25.19 13.93 -5.30
C ALA A 500 23.79 13.31 -5.21
N THR A 501 22.77 14.08 -5.60
CA THR A 501 21.34 13.75 -5.51
C THR A 501 20.78 13.62 -4.10
N ASP A 502 21.62 13.86 -3.09
CA ASP A 502 21.21 13.86 -1.70
C ASP A 502 20.57 15.20 -1.31
N SER A 503 19.93 15.24 -0.14
CA SER A 503 19.36 16.47 0.42
C SER A 503 19.34 16.48 1.95
N PHE A 504 19.26 17.69 2.50
CA PHE A 504 19.17 17.93 3.94
C PHE A 504 18.37 19.19 4.25
N VAL A 505 17.90 19.30 5.50
CA VAL A 505 17.27 20.52 6.03
C VAL A 505 18.32 21.31 6.82
N ALA A 506 18.47 22.59 6.50
CA ALA A 506 19.35 23.48 7.27
C ALA A 506 18.77 23.76 8.66
N LYS A 507 19.62 23.78 9.69
CA LYS A 507 19.24 23.96 11.09
C LYS A 507 19.53 25.39 11.50
N SER A 508 18.71 25.92 12.40
CA SER A 508 19.01 27.20 13.04
C SER A 508 20.38 27.14 13.72
N GLY A 509 21.20 28.18 13.53
CA GLY A 509 22.56 28.27 14.05
C GLY A 509 23.64 27.51 13.27
N LEU A 510 23.29 26.70 12.27
CA LEU A 510 24.23 25.98 11.41
C LEU A 510 23.97 26.33 9.94
N LEU A 511 24.52 27.46 9.49
CA LEU A 511 24.20 28.05 8.18
C LEU A 511 25.33 27.98 7.16
N THR A 512 26.39 27.23 7.47
CA THR A 512 27.56 27.03 6.61
C THR A 512 27.67 25.56 6.20
N TYR A 513 28.35 25.32 5.08
CA TYR A 513 28.69 23.97 4.60
C TYR A 513 30.06 24.01 3.90
N THR A 514 30.67 22.84 3.73
CA THR A 514 31.91 22.69 2.96
C THR A 514 31.57 22.37 1.50
N PRO A 515 31.89 23.26 0.54
CA PRO A 515 31.61 23.04 -0.87
C PRO A 515 32.56 22.01 -1.50
N HIS A 516 32.17 21.53 -2.69
CA HIS A 516 32.96 20.63 -3.52
C HIS A 516 33.05 21.17 -4.95
N GLU A 517 34.13 20.87 -5.68
CA GLU A 517 34.35 21.43 -7.03
C GLU A 517 33.36 20.89 -8.08
N ASN A 518 32.94 19.64 -7.96
CA ASN A 518 32.02 18.98 -8.90
C ASN A 518 30.54 19.12 -8.54
N LEU A 519 30.23 19.59 -7.33
CA LEU A 519 28.86 19.63 -6.81
C LEU A 519 28.46 21.06 -6.48
N ARG A 520 27.17 21.34 -6.60
CA ARG A 520 26.55 22.60 -6.16
C ARG A 520 25.41 22.30 -5.22
N LEU A 521 25.15 23.22 -4.30
CA LEU A 521 24.00 23.14 -3.43
C LEU A 521 22.91 24.07 -3.97
N ARG A 522 21.67 23.59 -4.05
CA ARG A 522 20.52 24.37 -4.51
C ARG A 522 19.48 24.41 -3.40
N ARG A 523 18.92 25.59 -3.13
CA ARG A 523 17.79 25.73 -2.20
C ARG A 523 16.54 25.17 -2.87
N CYS A 524 15.71 24.48 -2.10
CA CYS A 524 14.45 23.93 -2.54
C CYS A 524 13.30 24.74 -1.92
N TRP A 525 12.65 24.20 -0.89
CA TRP A 525 11.52 24.83 -0.22
C TRP A 525 11.65 24.75 1.29
N HIS A 526 10.92 25.62 1.99
CA HIS A 526 10.78 25.56 3.43
C HIS A 526 10.08 24.25 3.83
N LYS A 527 10.51 23.59 4.92
CA LYS A 527 9.96 22.29 5.33
C LYS A 527 8.44 22.33 5.51
N GLU A 528 7.95 23.40 6.14
CA GLU A 528 6.53 23.78 6.23
C GLU A 528 6.22 24.85 5.17
N PHE A 529 6.18 24.47 3.90
CA PHE A 529 5.96 25.41 2.81
C PHE A 529 4.54 25.99 2.86
N GLU A 530 4.43 27.31 2.79
CA GLU A 530 3.18 28.06 2.65
C GLU A 530 3.41 29.14 1.60
N PHE A 531 2.61 29.17 0.54
CA PHE A 531 2.78 30.17 -0.51
C PHE A 531 2.19 31.51 -0.08
N LYS A 532 3.08 32.46 0.27
CA LYS A 532 2.71 33.82 0.69
C LYS A 532 3.79 34.83 0.33
N ASP A 533 3.42 36.11 0.31
CA ASP A 533 4.36 37.20 0.05
C ASP A 533 5.53 37.17 1.04
N GLY A 534 6.74 37.38 0.53
CA GLY A 534 7.96 37.44 1.34
C GLY A 534 8.64 36.09 1.62
N ILE A 535 8.12 34.97 1.12
CA ILE A 535 8.90 33.70 1.15
C ILE A 535 10.12 33.79 0.23
N SER A 536 11.19 33.09 0.58
CA SER A 536 12.33 32.92 -0.33
C SER A 536 11.88 32.25 -1.63
N ASP A 537 12.43 32.72 -2.75
CA ASP A 537 12.12 32.24 -4.10
C ASP A 537 10.65 32.44 -4.53
N TYR A 538 9.92 33.39 -3.93
CA TYR A 538 8.52 33.70 -4.27
C TYR A 538 8.30 33.89 -5.78
N ASP A 539 9.14 34.69 -6.44
CA ASP A 539 9.04 34.97 -7.88
C ASP A 539 9.25 33.73 -8.76
N PHE A 540 10.07 32.79 -8.29
CA PHE A 540 10.24 31.49 -8.93
C PHE A 540 8.96 30.65 -8.78
N TRP A 541 8.44 30.53 -7.55
CA TRP A 541 7.24 29.74 -7.27
C TRP A 541 5.98 30.28 -7.92
N LEU A 542 5.89 31.59 -8.21
CA LEU A 542 4.79 32.16 -9.00
C LEU A 542 4.59 31.46 -10.35
N LYS A 543 5.69 31.02 -10.98
CA LYS A 543 5.71 30.47 -12.36
C LYS A 543 5.74 28.94 -12.40
N GLU A 544 5.98 28.30 -11.26
CA GLU A 544 6.12 26.85 -11.14
C GLU A 544 4.97 26.22 -10.35
N GLN A 545 4.92 24.88 -10.34
CA GLN A 545 4.08 24.15 -9.38
C GLN A 545 4.60 24.36 -7.96
N LYS A 546 3.69 24.64 -7.02
CA LYS A 546 4.07 24.90 -5.63
C LYS A 546 4.32 23.55 -4.93
N PRO A 547 5.35 23.43 -4.07
CA PRO A 547 5.68 22.21 -3.34
C PRO A 547 4.73 21.99 -2.14
N GLU A 548 3.43 22.02 -2.42
CA GLU A 548 2.37 21.76 -1.44
C GLU A 548 2.10 20.27 -1.33
N TRP A 549 1.75 19.83 -0.12
CA TRP A 549 1.32 18.46 0.12
C TRP A 549 -0.03 18.19 -0.54
N ILE A 550 -0.09 17.12 -1.30
CA ILE A 550 -1.30 16.60 -1.94
C ILE A 550 -1.57 15.18 -1.45
N ASP A 551 -2.85 14.89 -1.26
CA ASP A 551 -3.29 13.54 -0.90
C ASP A 551 -3.54 12.76 -2.19
N VAL A 552 -2.93 11.59 -2.30
CA VAL A 552 -2.94 10.74 -3.50
C VAL A 552 -3.30 9.33 -3.08
N LEU A 553 -4.16 8.66 -3.85
CA LEU A 553 -4.34 7.22 -3.73
C LEU A 553 -3.10 6.52 -4.31
N PRO A 554 -2.37 5.67 -3.55
CA PRO A 554 -1.15 5.01 -4.03
C PRO A 554 -1.31 4.29 -5.38
N GLU A 555 -2.47 3.66 -5.59
CA GLU A 555 -2.87 2.92 -6.78
C GLU A 555 -3.32 3.80 -7.96
N ASP A 556 -3.59 5.09 -7.73
CA ASP A 556 -4.03 6.04 -8.75
C ASP A 556 -3.35 7.41 -8.63
N PRO A 557 -2.09 7.58 -9.05
CA PRO A 557 -1.38 8.85 -8.96
C PRO A 557 -1.72 9.79 -10.12
N ARG A 558 -3.01 10.13 -10.23
CA ARG A 558 -3.54 11.12 -11.16
C ARG A 558 -4.00 12.39 -10.46
N CYS A 559 -4.08 13.47 -11.22
CA CYS A 559 -4.55 14.79 -10.80
C CYS A 559 -5.32 15.50 -11.91
N LEU A 560 -5.99 16.59 -11.56
CA LEU A 560 -6.50 17.56 -12.54
C LEU A 560 -5.42 18.60 -12.78
N MET A 561 -5.17 18.91 -14.06
CA MET A 561 -4.22 19.96 -14.44
C MET A 561 -4.96 21.27 -14.62
N LYS A 562 -4.32 22.40 -14.26
CA LYS A 562 -4.88 23.72 -14.47
C LYS A 562 -5.28 23.90 -15.93
N ASN A 563 -6.44 24.49 -16.17
CA ASN A 563 -7.04 24.66 -17.51
C ASN A 563 -7.30 23.34 -18.27
N ASN A 564 -7.37 22.20 -17.58
CA ASN A 564 -7.62 20.88 -18.18
C ASN A 564 -6.69 20.58 -19.34
N SER A 565 -5.39 20.82 -19.15
CA SER A 565 -4.39 20.69 -20.19
C SER A 565 -3.16 19.98 -19.66
N ASN A 566 -2.65 19.00 -20.41
CA ASN A 566 -1.41 18.31 -20.04
C ASN A 566 -0.16 19.17 -20.24
N VAL A 567 -0.25 20.35 -20.89
CA VAL A 567 0.90 21.24 -21.09
C VAL A 567 1.08 22.25 -19.96
N THR A 568 0.11 22.39 -19.06
CA THR A 568 0.28 23.28 -17.91
C THR A 568 1.24 22.66 -16.89
N ILE A 569 1.93 23.53 -16.14
CA ILE A 569 2.93 23.12 -15.14
C ILE A 569 2.26 22.82 -13.80
N GLU A 570 1.17 23.52 -13.50
CA GLU A 570 0.52 23.51 -12.19
C GLU A 570 -0.78 22.70 -12.21
N MET A 571 -1.04 21.96 -11.13
CA MET A 571 -2.32 21.29 -10.88
C MET A 571 -3.46 22.29 -10.71
N GLN A 572 -4.68 21.83 -11.01
CA GLN A 572 -5.90 22.59 -10.71
C GLN A 572 -6.13 22.62 -9.20
N ARG A 573 -6.56 23.78 -8.69
CA ARG A 573 -7.00 23.94 -7.31
C ARG A 573 -8.51 23.79 -7.16
N GLY A 574 -8.92 23.20 -6.05
CA GLY A 574 -10.30 23.13 -5.59
C GLY A 574 -10.78 24.45 -5.00
N SER A 575 -12.05 24.46 -4.60
CA SER A 575 -12.66 25.60 -3.90
C SER A 575 -12.07 25.83 -2.50
N ASP A 576 -11.46 24.79 -1.92
CA ASP A 576 -10.73 24.81 -0.66
C ASP A 576 -9.29 25.33 -0.80
N GLY A 577 -8.89 25.71 -2.02
CA GLY A 577 -7.55 26.21 -2.33
C GLY A 577 -6.49 25.12 -2.48
N LYS A 578 -6.81 23.83 -2.31
CA LYS A 578 -5.84 22.73 -2.42
C LYS A 578 -5.78 22.17 -3.83
N TYR A 579 -4.68 21.51 -4.19
CA TYR A 579 -4.58 20.82 -5.48
C TYR A 579 -5.48 19.57 -5.52
N ILE A 580 -6.09 19.34 -6.68
CA ILE A 580 -7.03 18.23 -6.90
C ILE A 580 -6.28 17.02 -7.48
N ALA A 581 -5.81 16.14 -6.61
CA ALA A 581 -5.29 14.81 -6.94
C ALA A 581 -6.29 13.70 -6.57
N SER A 582 -5.99 12.43 -6.85
CA SER A 582 -6.90 11.31 -6.60
C SER A 582 -7.38 11.17 -5.15
N GLY A 583 -6.60 11.59 -4.16
CA GLY A 583 -7.06 11.62 -2.76
C GLY A 583 -8.02 12.77 -2.45
N HIS A 584 -8.21 13.72 -3.38
CA HIS A 584 -9.10 14.86 -3.21
C HIS A 584 -10.56 14.52 -3.59
N PRO A 585 -11.56 14.90 -2.77
CA PRO A 585 -12.97 14.58 -3.04
C PRO A 585 -13.49 14.99 -4.43
N ASP A 586 -13.02 16.13 -4.94
CA ASP A 586 -13.45 16.66 -6.25
C ASP A 586 -12.86 15.94 -7.47
N PHE A 587 -11.78 15.17 -7.32
CA PHE A 587 -11.11 14.55 -8.47
C PHE A 587 -12.04 13.58 -9.19
N TYR A 588 -12.60 12.61 -8.46
CA TYR A 588 -13.47 11.61 -9.07
C TYR A 588 -14.80 12.19 -9.52
N ASN A 589 -15.37 13.16 -8.79
CA ASN A 589 -16.55 13.91 -9.22
C ASN A 589 -16.35 14.58 -10.59
N SER A 590 -15.14 15.06 -10.85
CA SER A 590 -14.78 15.74 -12.10
C SER A 590 -14.59 14.78 -13.26
N ILE A 591 -13.86 13.67 -13.06
CA ILE A 591 -13.50 12.76 -14.16
C ILE A 591 -14.64 11.87 -14.64
N ILE A 592 -15.72 11.76 -13.86
CA ILE A 592 -16.96 11.06 -14.24
C ILE A 592 -17.99 12.01 -14.86
N GLY A 593 -17.78 13.32 -14.78
CA GLY A 593 -18.72 14.33 -15.28
C GLY A 593 -19.96 14.55 -14.42
N TYR A 594 -19.86 14.49 -13.08
CA TYR A 594 -21.00 14.70 -12.19
C TYR A 594 -21.64 16.09 -12.34
N SER A 595 -20.84 17.11 -12.64
CA SER A 595 -21.27 18.47 -12.96
C SER A 595 -21.74 18.66 -14.41
N GLY A 596 -21.86 17.57 -15.18
CA GLY A 596 -22.23 17.59 -16.61
C GLY A 596 -21.06 17.70 -17.58
N VAL A 597 -19.84 18.00 -17.10
CA VAL A 597 -18.63 18.06 -17.93
C VAL A 597 -17.59 17.09 -17.40
N LYS A 598 -17.20 16.12 -18.23
CA LYS A 598 -16.18 15.13 -17.91
C LYS A 598 -14.79 15.72 -18.10
N LEU A 599 -14.01 15.83 -17.04
CA LEU A 599 -12.61 16.26 -17.11
C LEU A 599 -11.67 15.06 -17.26
N PRO A 600 -10.61 15.13 -18.08
CA PRO A 600 -9.60 14.09 -18.10
C PRO A 600 -8.74 14.12 -16.83
N GLY A 601 -8.49 12.95 -16.25
CA GLY A 601 -7.46 12.80 -15.21
C GLY A 601 -6.07 12.64 -15.84
N TYR A 602 -5.10 13.42 -15.38
CA TYR A 602 -3.73 13.41 -15.89
C TYR A 602 -2.79 12.74 -14.89
N PRO A 603 -1.71 12.08 -15.35
CA PRO A 603 -0.64 11.65 -14.46
C PRO A 603 0.00 12.84 -13.73
N ILE A 604 0.36 12.64 -12.46
CA ILE A 604 1.11 13.63 -11.69
C ILE A 604 2.50 13.84 -12.30
N LYS A 605 2.90 15.10 -12.51
CA LYS A 605 4.17 15.48 -13.15
C LYS A 605 5.15 16.14 -12.19
N GLY A 606 6.44 15.87 -12.40
CA GLY A 606 7.56 16.61 -11.80
C GLY A 606 8.85 15.80 -11.73
N ALA A 607 9.95 16.43 -11.31
CA ALA A 607 11.29 15.85 -11.27
C ALA A 607 11.86 15.71 -9.85
N TYR A 608 11.33 16.48 -8.90
CA TYR A 608 11.71 16.45 -7.49
C TYR A 608 10.48 16.15 -6.67
N MET A 609 10.53 15.09 -5.87
CA MET A 609 9.41 14.60 -5.09
C MET A 609 9.83 14.46 -3.62
N GLN A 610 8.87 14.58 -2.72
CA GLN A 610 9.02 14.18 -1.33
C GLN A 610 7.74 13.45 -0.90
N ILE A 611 7.89 12.40 -0.11
CA ILE A 611 6.78 11.62 0.44
C ILE A 611 6.71 11.89 1.93
N ARG A 612 5.49 12.01 2.45
CA ARG A 612 5.19 12.05 3.87
C ARG A 612 4.30 10.88 4.23
N LEU A 613 4.79 10.04 5.14
CA LEU A 613 4.05 8.93 5.69
C LEU A 613 3.32 9.43 6.92
N VAL A 614 1.99 9.39 6.90
CA VAL A 614 1.14 9.79 8.02
C VAL A 614 0.59 8.53 8.67
N ILE A 615 1.04 8.24 9.89
CA ILE A 615 0.56 7.12 10.69
C ILE A 615 -0.52 7.66 11.62
N SER A 616 -1.75 7.17 11.47
CA SER A 616 -2.88 7.56 12.30
C SER A 616 -3.35 6.40 13.17
N THR A 617 -3.77 6.72 14.39
CA THR A 617 -4.42 5.78 15.29
C THR A 617 -5.90 6.12 15.33
N LEU A 618 -6.67 5.32 14.60
CA LEU A 618 -8.10 5.25 14.70
C LEU A 618 -8.38 4.15 15.72
N ASN A 619 -8.56 4.40 17.01
CA ASN A 619 -9.10 3.33 17.85
C ASN A 619 -10.64 3.29 17.76
N PRO A 620 -11.30 2.39 16.99
CA PRO A 620 -12.64 1.96 17.30
C PRO A 620 -12.50 0.74 18.19
N MET A 621 -12.41 0.92 19.50
CA MET A 621 -12.74 -0.08 20.53
C MET A 621 -12.43 0.49 21.91
#